data_AF-A0A945NNU5-F1
#
_entry.id   AF-A0A945NNU5-F1
#
_cell.length_a   1.000
_cell.length_b   1.000
_cell.length_c   1.000
_cell.angle_alpha   90.00
_cell.angle_beta   90.00
_cell.angle_gamma   90.00
#
_symmetry.space_group_name_H-M   'P 1'
#
loop_
_entity.id
_entity.type
_entity.pdbx_description
1 polymer ?
#
loop_
_entity_poly.entity_id
_entity_poly.type
_entity_poly.pdbx_seq_one_letter_code
_entity_poly.pdbx_strand_id
1 'polypeptide(L)'
;MSFPDFDITGVKAKVDSGAQTSSIHAFRPRFSQKDDEEWVSFEIHPRRRSRKDAVRVRAKVKTRRRIRSSNGKSEIRPVIETTMILGGEAFVAELTLANRHLMAYRMILGRSAVRGRFTIDPAKSYLFGE
;
A
#
# COMPACT_ATOMS: atom_id res chain seq x y z
N MET A 1 -7.38 -7.83 1.78
CA MET A 1 -7.88 -6.47 1.44
C MET A 1 -7.93 -6.32 -0.07
N SER A 2 -8.66 -5.32 -0.56
CA SER A 2 -8.84 -5.06 -1.99
C SER A 2 -8.59 -3.58 -2.32
N PHE A 3 -8.21 -3.31 -3.57
CA PHE A 3 -8.07 -1.97 -4.15
C PHE A 3 -8.89 -1.93 -5.45
N PRO A 4 -10.19 -1.59 -5.39
CA PRO A 4 -11.08 -1.63 -6.55
C PRO A 4 -10.68 -0.68 -7.68
N ASP A 5 -10.08 0.48 -7.38
CA ASP A 5 -9.59 1.39 -8.44
C ASP A 5 -8.53 0.75 -9.35
N PHE A 6 -7.94 -0.36 -8.91
CA PHE A 6 -6.90 -1.11 -9.60
C PHE A 6 -7.32 -2.54 -9.96
N ASP A 7 -8.58 -2.93 -9.75
CA ASP A 7 -9.05 -4.32 -9.93
C ASP A 7 -8.23 -5.38 -9.16
N ILE A 8 -7.71 -4.99 -7.99
CA ILE A 8 -6.87 -5.87 -7.16
C ILE A 8 -7.68 -6.39 -5.97
N THR A 9 -7.67 -7.71 -5.78
CA THR A 9 -8.25 -8.39 -4.61
C THR A 9 -7.20 -9.24 -3.89
N GLY A 10 -7.49 -9.64 -2.64
CA GLY A 10 -6.67 -10.62 -1.92
C GLY A 10 -5.26 -10.15 -1.56
N VAL A 11 -5.02 -8.85 -1.36
CA VAL A 11 -3.72 -8.37 -0.90
C VAL A 11 -3.54 -8.67 0.58
N LYS A 12 -2.52 -9.47 0.89
CA LYS A 12 -2.07 -9.75 2.27
C LYS A 12 -1.26 -8.58 2.80
N ALA A 13 -1.54 -8.18 4.04
CA ALA A 13 -0.81 -7.12 4.72
C ALA A 13 -0.51 -7.46 6.17
N LYS A 14 0.56 -6.85 6.65
CA LYS A 14 0.81 -6.74 8.09
C LYS A 14 0.15 -5.46 8.58
N VAL A 15 -0.69 -5.58 9.61
CA VAL A 15 -1.18 -4.42 10.36
C VAL A 15 -0.06 -3.94 11.28
N ASP A 16 0.30 -2.67 11.18
CA ASP A 16 1.44 -2.10 11.88
C ASP A 16 1.04 -0.80 12.58
N SER A 17 0.73 -0.91 13.87
CA SER A 17 0.41 0.24 14.71
C SER A 17 1.61 1.17 14.93
N GLY A 18 2.84 0.78 14.57
CA GLY A 18 4.01 1.67 14.57
C GLY A 18 4.07 2.58 13.35
N ALA A 19 3.49 2.17 12.22
CA ALA A 19 3.47 2.94 10.98
C ALA A 19 2.33 3.97 10.97
N GLN A 20 2.64 5.24 10.68
CA GLN A 20 1.60 6.26 10.51
C GLN A 20 0.80 6.06 9.21
N THR A 21 1.50 5.97 8.07
CA THR A 21 0.89 5.80 6.74
C THR A 21 1.09 4.37 6.24
N SER A 22 0.09 3.84 5.56
CA SER A 22 0.17 2.55 4.87
C SER A 22 1.21 2.58 3.74
N SER A 23 1.78 1.42 3.42
CA SER A 23 2.78 1.31 2.35
C SER A 23 2.59 0.05 1.53
N ILE A 24 2.71 0.16 0.21
CA ILE A 24 2.58 -0.96 -0.72
C ILE A 24 3.86 -1.11 -1.55
N HIS A 25 4.19 -2.36 -1.87
CA HIS A 25 5.31 -2.65 -2.74
C HIS A 25 4.98 -2.23 -4.17
N ALA A 26 5.74 -1.27 -4.69
CA ALA A 26 5.71 -0.89 -6.09
C ALA A 26 6.89 -1.55 -6.82
N PHE A 27 6.60 -2.42 -7.79
CA PHE A 27 7.63 -3.03 -8.62
C PHE A 27 7.89 -2.18 -9.87
N ARG A 28 9.16 -1.82 -10.09
CA ARG A 28 9.65 -1.01 -11.23
C ARG A 28 8.81 0.26 -11.48
N PRO A 29 8.72 1.19 -10.50
CA PRO A 29 8.00 2.43 -10.71
C PRO A 29 8.65 3.26 -11.84
N ARG A 30 7.83 3.80 -12.74
CA ARG A 30 8.21 4.75 -13.78
C ARG A 30 7.37 6.01 -13.61
N PHE A 31 8.05 7.13 -13.42
CA PHE A 31 7.43 8.44 -13.23
C PHE A 31 7.33 9.16 -14.58
N SER A 32 6.28 9.95 -14.74
CA SER A 32 6.05 10.79 -15.92
C SER A 32 5.35 12.07 -15.50
N GLN A 33 5.62 13.16 -16.22
CA GLN A 33 4.84 14.39 -16.10
C GLN A 33 3.79 14.45 -17.22
N LYS A 34 2.57 14.86 -16.87
CA LYS A 34 1.49 15.14 -17.84
C LYS A 34 0.63 16.27 -17.28
N ASP A 35 0.44 17.34 -18.04
CA ASP A 35 -0.41 18.48 -17.69
C ASP A 35 -0.10 19.06 -16.29
N ASP A 36 1.19 19.27 -15.99
CA ASP A 36 1.72 19.69 -14.67
C ASP A 36 1.44 18.75 -13.48
N GLU A 37 0.98 17.53 -13.76
CA GLU A 37 0.76 16.49 -12.76
C GLU A 37 1.82 15.38 -12.84
N GLU A 38 2.39 15.01 -11.69
CA GLU A 38 3.27 13.85 -11.59
C GLU A 38 2.44 12.57 -11.53
N TRP A 39 2.71 11.63 -12.43
CA TRP A 39 2.10 10.31 -12.49
C TRP A 39 3.15 9.24 -12.28
N VAL A 40 2.73 8.09 -11.75
CA VAL A 40 3.57 6.90 -11.59
C VAL A 40 2.87 5.67 -12.14
N SER A 41 3.59 4.88 -12.92
CA SER A 41 3.18 3.54 -13.35
C SER A 41 4.05 2.48 -12.71
N PHE A 42 3.46 1.42 -12.17
CA PHE A 42 4.17 0.39 -11.43
C PHE A 42 3.38 -0.92 -11.44
N GLU A 43 4.00 -2.02 -11.05
CA GLU A 43 3.29 -3.29 -10.87
C GLU A 43 3.06 -3.56 -9.38
N ILE A 44 1.83 -3.96 -9.05
CA ILE A 44 1.50 -4.61 -7.78
C ILE A 44 1.44 -6.10 -8.02
N HIS A 45 2.03 -6.87 -7.10
CA HIS A 45 2.05 -8.32 -7.13
C HIS A 45 1.31 -8.84 -5.88
N PRO A 46 -0.01 -9.08 -5.95
CA PRO A 46 -0.86 -9.37 -4.79
C PRO A 46 -0.38 -10.56 -3.97
N ARG A 47 0.05 -11.63 -4.67
CA ARG A 47 0.62 -12.84 -4.09
C ARG A 47 2.15 -12.81 -4.15
N ARG A 48 2.81 -13.12 -3.03
CA ARG A 48 4.28 -13.24 -2.98
C ARG A 48 4.72 -14.40 -3.87
N ARG A 49 5.83 -14.24 -4.61
CA ARG A 49 6.41 -15.23 -5.54
C ARG A 49 5.53 -15.63 -6.74
N SER A 50 4.34 -15.05 -6.92
CA SER A 50 3.56 -15.16 -8.16
C SER A 50 3.72 -13.91 -9.01
N ARG A 51 3.89 -14.11 -10.32
CA ARG A 51 3.75 -13.05 -11.35
C ARG A 51 2.45 -13.15 -12.13
N LYS A 52 1.70 -14.26 -11.97
CA LYS A 52 0.50 -14.55 -12.77
C LYS A 52 -0.61 -13.50 -12.58
N ASP A 53 -0.63 -12.90 -11.39
CA ASP A 53 -1.66 -11.95 -10.96
C ASP A 53 -1.08 -10.53 -10.82
N ALA A 54 0.06 -10.25 -11.46
CA ALA A 54 0.66 -8.93 -11.39
C ALA A 54 -0.23 -7.93 -12.14
N VAL A 55 -0.58 -6.84 -11.48
CA VAL A 55 -1.42 -5.78 -12.04
C VAL A 55 -0.58 -4.54 -12.27
N ARG A 56 -0.60 -4.02 -13.50
CA ARG A 56 -0.01 -2.72 -13.83
C ARG A 56 -0.99 -1.63 -13.39
N VAL A 57 -0.53 -0.77 -12.50
CA VAL A 57 -1.27 0.38 -11.99
C VAL A 57 -0.65 1.65 -12.51
N ARG A 58 -1.50 2.63 -12.83
CA ARG A 58 -1.12 4.02 -13.07
C ARG A 58 -1.91 4.89 -12.11
N ALA A 59 -1.22 5.74 -11.36
CA ALA A 59 -1.84 6.63 -10.39
C ALA A 59 -1.16 8.00 -10.38
N LYS A 60 -1.92 9.04 -10.05
CA LYS A 60 -1.38 10.37 -9.78
C LYS A 60 -0.59 10.35 -8.47
N VAL A 61 0.59 10.97 -8.47
CA VAL A 61 1.36 11.19 -7.25
C VAL A 61 0.77 12.40 -6.54
N LYS A 62 0.05 12.16 -5.45
CA LYS A 62 -0.57 13.21 -4.63
C LYS A 62 0.48 14.11 -3.99
N THR A 63 1.53 13.50 -3.45
CA THR A 63 2.65 14.18 -2.81
C THR A 63 3.83 13.23 -2.63
N ARG A 64 4.94 13.71 -2.06
CA ARG A 64 6.08 12.90 -1.63
C ARG A 64 6.29 13.09 -0.14
N ARG A 65 6.40 11.99 0.59
CA ARG A 65 6.51 12.00 2.06
C ARG A 65 7.84 11.41 2.49
N ARG A 66 8.54 12.09 3.40
CA ARG A 66 9.73 11.53 4.07
C ARG A 66 9.28 10.49 5.08
N ILE A 67 9.74 9.26 4.91
CA ILE A 67 9.44 8.11 5.76
C ILE A 67 10.73 7.66 6.44
N ARG A 68 10.71 7.58 7.78
CA ARG A 68 11.80 7.01 8.58
C ARG A 68 11.49 5.55 8.89
N SER A 69 12.37 4.64 8.49
CA SER A 69 12.26 3.22 8.86
C SER A 69 12.84 2.96 10.26
N SER A 70 12.47 1.83 10.84
CA SER A 70 12.94 1.40 12.17
C SER A 70 14.46 1.26 12.29
N ASN A 71 15.16 1.06 11.16
CA ASN A 71 16.62 1.04 11.09
C ASN A 71 17.27 2.45 11.01
N GLY A 72 16.50 3.52 11.26
CA GLY A 72 16.98 4.90 11.29
C GLY A 72 17.11 5.57 9.92
N LYS A 73 17.09 4.82 8.82
CA LYS A 73 17.17 5.38 7.45
C LYS A 73 15.90 6.14 7.11
N SER A 74 16.06 7.24 6.37
CA SER A 74 14.95 8.03 5.86
C SER A 74 14.92 7.98 4.33
N GLU A 75 13.74 7.88 3.77
CA GLU A 75 13.51 7.80 2.32
C GLU A 75 12.34 8.70 1.95
N ILE A 76 12.43 9.41 0.82
CA ILE A 76 11.30 10.16 0.27
C ILE A 76 10.50 9.22 -0.64
N ARG A 77 9.23 8.97 -0.30
CA ARG A 77 8.36 8.06 -1.03
C ARG A 77 7.21 8.80 -1.70
N PRO A 78 6.84 8.45 -2.95
CA PRO A 78 5.60 8.91 -3.55
C PRO A 78 4.40 8.43 -2.73
N VAL A 79 3.40 9.29 -2.62
CA VAL A 79 2.09 8.99 -2.02
C VAL A 79 1.06 9.00 -3.14
N ILE A 80 0.30 7.92 -3.24
CA ILE A 80 -0.89 7.84 -4.08
C ILE A 80 -2.11 7.73 -3.18
N GLU A 81 -3.28 8.02 -3.74
CA GLU A 81 -4.56 7.83 -3.10
C GLU A 81 -5.36 6.77 -3.86
N THR A 82 -6.08 5.93 -3.14
CA THR A 82 -6.95 4.90 -3.73
C THR A 82 -8.03 4.49 -2.74
N THR A 83 -9.15 3.99 -3.25
CA THR A 83 -10.15 3.25 -2.50
C THR A 83 -9.54 1.94 -1.99
N MET A 84 -9.67 1.70 -0.69
CA MET A 84 -9.30 0.45 -0.03
C MET A 84 -10.56 -0.22 0.53
N ILE A 85 -10.67 -1.54 0.36
CA ILE A 85 -11.70 -2.35 1.01
C ILE A 85 -11.06 -3.28 2.05
N LEU A 86 -11.51 -3.17 3.29
CA LEU A 86 -11.08 -4.01 4.42
C LEU A 86 -12.27 -4.31 5.34
N GLY A 87 -12.51 -5.60 5.64
CA GLY A 87 -13.59 -5.99 6.55
C GLY A 87 -14.99 -5.61 6.06
N GLY A 88 -15.19 -5.47 4.74
CA GLY A 88 -16.45 -4.99 4.16
C GLY A 88 -16.59 -3.47 4.08
N GLU A 89 -15.72 -2.69 4.76
CA GLU A 89 -15.73 -1.24 4.65
C GLU A 89 -14.87 -0.75 3.48
N ALA A 90 -15.42 0.17 2.70
CA ALA A 90 -14.72 0.87 1.63
C ALA A 90 -14.39 2.30 2.07
N PHE A 91 -13.13 2.71 1.95
CA PHE A 91 -12.70 4.07 2.28
C PHE A 91 -11.48 4.49 1.47
N VAL A 92 -11.33 5.79 1.25
CA VAL A 92 -10.15 6.37 0.61
C VAL A 92 -8.96 6.31 1.56
N ALA A 93 -7.82 5.82 1.07
CA ALA A 93 -6.59 5.70 1.83
C ALA A 93 -5.38 6.19 1.03
N GLU A 94 -4.44 6.80 1.75
CA GLU A 94 -3.12 7.12 1.20
C GLU A 94 -2.18 5.93 1.32
N LEU A 95 -1.46 5.64 0.22
CA LEU A 95 -0.43 4.62 0.16
C LEU A 95 0.90 5.23 -0.24
N THR A 96 1.94 4.95 0.55
CA THR A 96 3.32 5.19 0.10
C THR A 96 3.79 4.06 -0.79
N LEU A 97 4.45 4.40 -1.91
CA LEU A 97 5.10 3.43 -2.79
C LEU A 97 6.50 3.11 -2.27
N ALA A 98 6.79 1.84 -2.01
CA ALA A 98 8.05 1.40 -1.42
C ALA A 98 8.67 0.18 -2.13
N ASN A 99 9.98 0.02 -2.03
CA ASN A 99 10.64 -1.24 -2.36
C ASN A 99 10.63 -2.17 -1.14
N ARG A 100 9.78 -3.21 -1.17
CA ARG A 100 9.64 -4.20 -0.10
C ARG A 100 9.99 -5.61 -0.57
N HIS A 101 10.82 -5.74 -1.61
CA HIS A 101 11.13 -7.01 -2.26
C HIS A 101 11.61 -8.11 -1.28
N LEU A 102 12.45 -7.74 -0.31
CA LEU A 102 13.03 -8.65 0.67
C LEU A 102 12.13 -8.89 1.90
N MET A 103 11.01 -8.18 2.02
CA MET A 103 10.15 -8.22 3.20
C MET A 103 9.09 -9.32 3.09
N ALA A 104 8.68 -9.88 4.23
CA ALA A 104 7.63 -10.91 4.28
C ALA A 104 6.29 -10.40 3.76
N TYR A 105 5.95 -9.14 4.07
CA TYR A 105 4.71 -8.49 3.66
C TYR A 105 4.99 -7.35 2.66
N ARG A 106 4.33 -7.45 1.51
CA ARG A 106 4.36 -6.43 0.45
C ARG A 106 3.44 -5.25 0.71
N MET A 107 2.53 -5.36 1.68
CA MET A 107 1.65 -4.29 2.13
C MET A 107 1.75 -4.14 3.66
N ILE A 108 1.82 -2.90 4.12
CA ILE A 108 1.68 -2.51 5.52
C ILE A 108 0.44 -1.65 5.65
N LEU A 109 -0.44 -2.02 6.56
CA LEU A 109 -1.59 -1.20 6.96
C LEU A 109 -1.20 -0.36 8.18
N GLY A 110 -1.08 0.95 7.98
CA GLY A 110 -0.70 1.90 9.02
C GLY A 110 -1.89 2.46 9.80
N ARG A 111 -1.61 3.18 10.89
CA ARG A 111 -2.63 3.74 11.79
C ARG A 111 -3.63 4.66 11.10
N SER A 112 -3.25 5.40 10.05
CA SER A 112 -4.16 6.31 9.36
C SER A 112 -5.34 5.59 8.69
N ALA A 113 -5.14 4.34 8.25
CA ALA A 113 -6.20 3.52 7.66
C ALA A 113 -7.03 2.76 8.72
N VAL A 114 -6.51 2.64 9.94
CA VAL A 114 -7.13 1.87 11.05
C VAL A 114 -7.91 2.77 12.00
N ARG A 115 -7.40 3.97 12.29
CA ARG A 115 -7.90 4.88 13.32
C ARG A 115 -9.37 5.22 13.07
N GLY A 116 -10.21 4.97 14.07
CA GLY A 116 -11.65 5.27 14.01
C GLY A 116 -12.45 4.30 13.12
N ARG A 117 -11.85 3.18 12.69
CA ARG A 117 -12.51 2.12 11.90
C ARG A 117 -12.34 0.75 12.53
N PHE A 118 -11.12 0.42 12.95
CA PHE A 118 -10.79 -0.92 13.44
C PHE A 118 -9.97 -0.90 14.73
N THR A 119 -10.11 -1.96 15.52
CA THR A 119 -9.24 -2.29 16.66
C THR A 119 -8.28 -3.40 16.25
N ILE A 120 -7.02 -3.30 16.68
CA ILE A 120 -5.99 -4.30 16.40
C ILE A 120 -5.90 -5.25 17.59
N ASP A 121 -6.16 -6.54 17.35
CA ASP A 121 -5.87 -7.63 18.28
C ASP A 121 -4.63 -8.40 17.76
N PRO A 122 -3.44 -8.21 18.37
CA PRO A 122 -2.21 -8.87 17.92
C PRO A 122 -2.23 -10.40 18.07
N ALA A 123 -3.15 -10.96 18.85
CA ALA A 123 -3.28 -12.42 19.02
C ALA A 123 -4.04 -13.09 17.86
N LYS A 124 -4.64 -12.30 16.96
CA LYS A 124 -5.46 -12.80 15.85
C LYS A 124 -4.84 -12.47 14.50
N SER A 125 -5.21 -13.25 13.48
CA SER A 125 -4.78 -13.06 12.09
C SER A 125 -5.92 -13.42 11.15
N TYR A 126 -5.98 -12.76 9.98
CA TYR A 126 -6.93 -13.07 8.90
C TYR A 126 -8.43 -12.99 9.28
N LEU A 127 -8.80 -12.11 10.22
CA LEU A 127 -10.19 -11.95 10.69
C LEU A 127 -11.20 -11.54 9.59
N PHE A 128 -10.71 -11.03 8.46
CA PHE A 128 -11.53 -10.57 7.34
C PHE A 128 -11.28 -11.40 6.06
N GLY A 129 -10.81 -12.65 6.21
CA GLY A 129 -10.53 -13.57 5.11
C GLY A 129 -9.04 -13.75 4.78
N GLU A 130 -8.75 -14.69 3.88
CA GLU A 130 -7.40 -15.11 3.44
C GLU A 130 -6.90 -14.47 2.13
#